data_AF-A0A7W6T8W3-F1
#
_entry.id   AF-A0A7W6T8W3-F1
#
_cell.length_a   1.000
_cell.length_b   1.000
_cell.length_c   1.000
_cell.angle_alpha   90.00
_cell.angle_beta   90.00
_cell.angle_gamma   90.00
#
_symmetry.space_group_name_H-M   'P 1'
#
loop_
_entity.id
_entity.type
_entity.pdbx_description
1 polymer ?
#
loop_
_entity_poly.entity_id
_entity_poly.type
_entity_poly.pdbx_seq_one_letter_code
_entity_poly.pdbx_strand_id
1 'polypeptide(L)'
;MAKETYQPAQIAAPAATGGAGPQFEAKVGAFYVLPLLSGGEPRGLPGATVRSVAFQQRITEHPLDDVVIKAANRDGSPATLEIQVKRTLTFTASDTEFRDVVGQIWEAAQKPDFATSRYELAAATARTTTRIEQTCQEVLHWARELPDGATFATHIDRPSFASNDMRSFVEVFRTNLGLAGAPTDDETVWRLLRRFQILVFDFESAGSDYEHRARENLRGMLAADQADRANDLWPVLIDYVGASARAAGTTDRPAIATLLEQQHGVRLTPHAYLRPVYERLAEATEQALDEIDETVGGVRLARNTLIDGAYDVIHQHPTVLIQGRPGVGKSAVMKHLAVRLQAEGCILALRRGRIIPGGWAVMAHTIGWAGSQAELFNELGAGAERSCSSTTSTRSTIRANGLQSPICCRKPPGVRAGTSSQPAASKVMTGKSNFPRA
;
A
#
# COMPACT_ATOMS: atom_id res chain seq x y z
N MET A 1 -62.21 29.06 4.87
CA MET A 1 -61.53 28.38 3.74
C MET A 1 -60.04 28.46 3.98
N ALA A 2 -59.41 27.32 4.28
CA ALA A 2 -58.01 27.22 4.67
C ALA A 2 -57.09 27.37 3.45
N LYS A 3 -55.97 28.09 3.62
CA LYS A 3 -54.87 28.13 2.66
C LYS A 3 -54.01 26.88 2.87
N GLU A 4 -54.05 25.94 1.93
CA GLU A 4 -53.07 24.86 1.84
C GLU A 4 -51.74 25.42 1.31
N THR A 5 -50.74 25.44 2.16
CA THR A 5 -49.33 25.65 1.80
C THR A 5 -48.76 24.35 1.24
N TYR A 6 -48.39 24.35 -0.04
CA TYR A 6 -47.63 23.29 -0.68
C TYR A 6 -46.20 23.25 -0.11
N GLN A 7 -45.87 22.20 0.65
CA GLN A 7 -44.49 21.85 1.00
C GLN A 7 -43.94 20.92 -0.08
N PRO A 8 -42.85 21.27 -0.79
CA PRO A 8 -42.22 20.34 -1.70
C PRO A 8 -41.60 19.19 -0.89
N ALA A 9 -41.95 17.95 -1.25
CA ALA A 9 -41.36 16.76 -0.67
C ALA A 9 -39.84 16.81 -0.81
N GLN A 10 -39.12 16.62 0.31
CA GLN A 10 -37.67 16.45 0.30
C GLN A 10 -37.32 15.20 -0.52
N ILE A 11 -36.92 15.42 -1.77
CA ILE A 11 -36.34 14.37 -2.62
C ILE A 11 -34.95 14.07 -2.05
N ALA A 12 -34.82 12.94 -1.36
CA ALA A 12 -33.52 12.43 -0.93
C ALA A 12 -32.62 12.20 -2.15
N ALA A 13 -31.34 12.52 -2.02
CA ALA A 13 -30.37 12.32 -3.09
C ALA A 13 -30.42 10.86 -3.60
N PRO A 14 -30.36 10.60 -4.92
CA PRO A 14 -30.39 9.24 -5.49
C PRO A 14 -29.31 8.30 -4.91
N ALA A 15 -28.21 8.86 -4.41
CA ALA A 15 -27.13 8.12 -3.74
C ALA A 15 -27.54 7.49 -2.40
N ALA A 16 -28.63 7.96 -1.78
CA ALA A 16 -29.18 7.47 -0.51
C ALA A 16 -30.27 6.40 -0.70
N THR A 17 -30.76 6.17 -1.93
CA THR A 17 -31.91 5.28 -2.21
C THR A 17 -31.61 4.08 -3.10
N GLY A 18 -30.37 3.89 -3.57
CA GLY A 18 -30.04 2.73 -4.41
C GLY A 18 -28.69 2.12 -4.06
N GLY A 19 -28.70 0.92 -3.45
CA GLY A 19 -27.71 -0.18 -3.52
C GLY A 19 -26.19 0.07 -3.49
N ALA A 20 -25.71 1.32 -3.44
CA ALA A 20 -24.34 1.68 -3.71
C ALA A 20 -23.40 1.35 -2.53
N GLY A 21 -23.92 1.33 -1.30
CA GLY A 21 -23.21 0.85 -0.10
C GLY A 21 -22.77 -0.61 -0.25
N PRO A 22 -23.73 -1.55 -0.35
CA PRO A 22 -23.44 -2.96 -0.55
C PRO A 22 -22.58 -3.24 -1.79
N GLN A 23 -22.73 -2.45 -2.86
CA GLN A 23 -21.89 -2.61 -4.05
C GLN A 23 -20.44 -2.19 -3.81
N PHE A 24 -20.19 -1.11 -3.06
CA PHE A 24 -18.84 -0.69 -2.68
C PHE A 24 -18.18 -1.72 -1.76
N GLU A 25 -18.91 -2.21 -0.75
CA GLU A 25 -18.49 -3.31 0.14
C GLU A 25 -18.08 -4.55 -0.65
N ALA A 26 -18.92 -4.99 -1.59
CA ALA A 26 -18.63 -6.14 -2.43
C ALA A 26 -17.39 -5.95 -3.31
N LYS A 27 -17.18 -4.74 -3.86
CA LYS A 27 -15.96 -4.41 -4.62
C LYS A 27 -14.69 -4.45 -3.76
N VAL A 28 -14.74 -3.91 -2.54
CA VAL A 28 -13.63 -3.98 -1.59
C VAL A 28 -13.33 -5.44 -1.23
N GLY A 29 -14.35 -6.23 -0.88
CA GLY A 29 -14.16 -7.64 -0.58
C GLY A 29 -13.61 -8.44 -1.76
N ALA A 30 -14.10 -8.20 -2.99
CA ALA A 30 -13.59 -8.84 -4.20
C ALA A 30 -12.14 -8.45 -4.50
N PHE A 31 -11.72 -7.23 -4.16
CA PHE A 31 -10.33 -6.81 -4.28
C PHE A 31 -9.41 -7.63 -3.37
N TYR A 32 -9.85 -7.98 -2.16
CA TYR A 32 -9.10 -8.85 -1.25
C TYR A 32 -9.11 -10.34 -1.63
N VAL A 33 -10.01 -10.77 -2.53
CA VAL A 33 -9.97 -12.11 -3.13
C VAL A 33 -8.81 -12.25 -4.13
N LEU A 34 -8.36 -11.17 -4.75
CA LEU A 34 -7.25 -11.19 -5.70
C LEU A 34 -5.93 -11.68 -5.06
N PRO A 35 -5.41 -11.10 -3.96
CA PRO A 35 -4.21 -11.61 -3.30
C PRO A 35 -4.40 -13.01 -2.70
N LEU A 36 -5.63 -13.41 -2.35
CA LEU A 36 -5.95 -14.79 -1.97
C LEU A 36 -5.73 -15.77 -3.13
N LEU A 37 -6.15 -15.41 -4.36
CA LEU A 37 -5.95 -16.21 -5.55
C LEU A 37 -4.49 -16.24 -6.01
N SER A 38 -3.81 -15.09 -6.01
CA SER A 38 -2.43 -14.99 -6.46
C SER A 38 -1.39 -15.38 -5.40
N GLY A 39 -1.80 -15.56 -4.14
CA GLY A 39 -0.85 -15.67 -3.04
C GLY A 39 -0.01 -14.41 -2.85
N GLY A 40 -0.50 -13.26 -3.33
CA GLY A 40 0.10 -11.95 -3.13
C GLY A 40 -0.16 -11.40 -1.73
N GLU A 41 0.38 -10.22 -1.48
CA GLU A 41 0.21 -9.51 -0.21
C GLU A 41 -1.10 -8.70 -0.24
N PRO A 42 -1.93 -8.77 0.81
CA PRO A 42 -3.13 -7.94 0.89
C PRO A 42 -2.77 -6.53 1.32
N ARG A 43 -3.46 -5.54 0.75
CA ARG A 43 -3.34 -4.14 1.18
C ARG A 43 -3.65 -4.01 2.68
N GLY A 44 -2.73 -3.42 3.44
CA GLY A 44 -2.83 -3.25 4.89
C GLY A 44 -2.10 -4.32 5.71
N LEU A 45 -1.63 -5.41 5.09
CA LEU A 45 -0.68 -6.37 5.71
C LEU A 45 0.50 -6.64 4.76
N PRO A 46 1.37 -5.64 4.51
CA PRO A 46 2.59 -5.84 3.72
C PRO A 46 3.43 -6.99 4.30
N GLY A 47 4.01 -7.81 3.42
CA GLY A 47 4.80 -8.99 3.78
C GLY A 47 4.01 -10.22 4.25
N ALA A 48 2.67 -10.16 4.30
CA ALA A 48 1.84 -11.29 4.72
C ALA A 48 1.15 -11.96 3.51
N THR A 49 0.99 -13.29 3.55
CA THR A 49 0.22 -14.03 2.53
C THR A 49 -1.19 -14.31 3.02
N VAL A 50 -2.20 -13.95 2.22
CA VAL A 50 -3.60 -14.25 2.53
C VAL A 50 -3.86 -15.75 2.58
N ARG A 51 -4.60 -16.20 3.60
CA ARG A 51 -5.03 -17.60 3.78
C ARG A 51 -6.52 -17.75 3.57
N SER A 52 -7.30 -16.82 4.11
CA SER A 52 -8.74 -16.75 3.91
C SER A 52 -9.24 -15.32 4.01
N VAL A 53 -10.39 -15.09 3.40
CA VAL A 53 -11.14 -13.84 3.51
C VAL A 53 -12.54 -14.21 3.98
N ALA A 54 -12.99 -13.60 5.06
CA ALA A 54 -14.36 -13.73 5.57
C ALA A 54 -15.13 -12.45 5.31
N PHE A 55 -16.41 -12.59 4.98
CA PHE A 55 -17.30 -11.47 4.69
C PHE A 55 -18.46 -11.44 5.68
N GLN A 56 -18.72 -10.26 6.21
CA GLN A 56 -19.91 -9.91 7.00
C GLN A 56 -20.29 -10.93 8.10
N GLN A 57 -19.58 -10.90 9.23
CA GLN A 57 -19.81 -11.78 10.37
C GLN A 57 -20.34 -11.06 11.62
N ARG A 58 -21.48 -10.36 11.54
CA ARG A 58 -22.16 -9.80 12.74
C ARG A 58 -22.59 -10.83 13.80
N ILE A 59 -22.27 -12.11 13.62
CA ILE A 59 -22.60 -13.24 14.51
C ILE A 59 -21.34 -13.94 15.05
N THR A 60 -20.12 -13.64 14.56
CA THR A 60 -18.91 -14.40 14.94
C THR A 60 -17.72 -13.50 15.22
N GLU A 61 -17.26 -13.50 16.48
CA GLU A 61 -15.90 -13.19 17.01
C GLU A 61 -15.11 -11.98 16.47
N HIS A 62 -15.65 -11.18 15.55
CA HIS A 62 -15.05 -10.07 14.83
C HIS A 62 -15.94 -8.83 15.01
N PRO A 63 -15.38 -7.67 15.41
CA PRO A 63 -16.19 -6.43 15.56
C PRO A 63 -16.21 -5.53 14.33
N LEU A 64 -15.13 -5.49 13.54
CA LEU A 64 -15.05 -4.75 12.26
C LEU A 64 -15.28 -5.75 11.11
N ASP A 65 -16.54 -5.93 10.73
CA ASP A 65 -16.99 -7.20 10.15
C ASP A 65 -17.23 -7.25 8.65
N ASP A 66 -17.06 -6.16 7.91
CA ASP A 66 -17.42 -6.21 6.49
C ASP A 66 -16.46 -7.15 5.73
N VAL A 67 -15.15 -7.04 6.00
CA VAL A 67 -14.12 -7.93 5.45
C VAL A 67 -13.05 -8.25 6.50
N VAL A 68 -12.84 -9.54 6.78
CA VAL A 68 -11.77 -10.02 7.66
C VAL A 68 -10.78 -10.86 6.87
N ILE A 69 -9.51 -10.46 6.90
CA ILE A 69 -8.42 -11.14 6.21
C ILE A 69 -7.60 -11.87 7.26
N LYS A 70 -7.51 -13.20 7.12
CA LYS A 70 -6.55 -14.02 7.86
C LYS A 70 -5.36 -14.30 6.95
N ALA A 71 -4.18 -13.94 7.41
CA ALA A 71 -2.93 -14.05 6.67
C ALA A 71 -1.85 -14.70 7.54
N ALA A 72 -0.75 -15.10 6.90
CA ALA A 72 0.46 -15.55 7.58
C ALA A 72 1.62 -14.62 7.22
N ASN A 73 2.35 -14.14 8.22
CA ASN A 73 3.62 -13.45 8.02
C ASN A 73 4.65 -14.42 7.42
N ARG A 74 5.80 -13.88 6.98
CA ARG A 74 6.88 -14.68 6.40
C ARG A 74 7.42 -15.77 7.33
N ASP A 75 7.48 -15.50 8.63
CA ASP A 75 7.88 -16.47 9.66
C ASP A 75 6.79 -17.51 9.98
N GLY A 76 5.63 -17.43 9.33
CA GLY A 76 4.48 -18.31 9.54
C GLY A 76 3.57 -17.88 10.69
N SER A 77 3.91 -16.82 11.44
CA SER A 77 3.06 -16.29 12.50
C SER A 77 1.75 -15.71 11.94
N PRO A 78 0.64 -15.79 12.69
CA PRO A 78 -0.65 -15.30 12.22
C PRO A 78 -0.67 -13.77 12.11
N ALA A 79 -1.33 -13.27 11.06
CA ALA A 79 -1.69 -11.88 10.88
C ALA A 79 -3.19 -11.76 10.59
N THR A 80 -3.85 -10.78 11.19
CA THR A 80 -5.28 -10.48 10.95
C THR A 80 -5.42 -9.03 10.55
N LEU A 81 -6.24 -8.77 9.53
CA LEU A 81 -6.71 -7.43 9.18
C LEU A 81 -8.23 -7.44 9.18
N GLU A 82 -8.84 -6.62 10.02
CA GLU A 82 -10.28 -6.37 9.99
C GLU A 82 -10.58 -5.04 9.32
N ILE A 83 -11.55 -5.02 8.42
CA ILE A 83 -11.88 -3.85 7.62
C ILE A 83 -13.36 -3.54 7.76
N GLN A 84 -13.66 -2.35 8.28
CA GLN A 84 -14.99 -1.75 8.18
C GLN A 84 -15.04 -0.89 6.93
N VAL A 85 -15.94 -1.22 6.02
CA VAL A 85 -16.12 -0.55 4.75
C VAL A 85 -17.24 0.47 4.88
N LYS A 86 -16.92 1.72 4.59
CA LYS A 86 -17.86 2.85 4.65
C LYS A 86 -17.63 3.77 3.48
N ARG A 87 -18.64 3.94 2.62
CA ARG A 87 -18.55 4.79 1.42
C ARG A 87 -18.03 6.19 1.72
N THR A 88 -18.43 6.76 2.85
CA THR A 88 -17.96 8.07 3.32
C THR A 88 -17.76 7.99 4.81
N LEU A 89 -16.64 8.50 5.30
CA LEU A 89 -16.37 8.67 6.72
C LEU A 89 -15.94 10.10 6.97
N THR A 90 -16.56 10.74 7.95
CA THR A 90 -16.18 12.07 8.40
C THR A 90 -15.59 11.93 9.79
N PHE A 91 -14.30 12.23 9.93
CA PHE A 91 -13.58 12.07 11.20
C PHE A 91 -13.91 13.20 12.19
N THR A 92 -15.17 13.26 12.61
CA THR A 92 -15.72 14.26 13.55
C THR A 92 -16.48 13.56 14.67
N ALA A 93 -16.57 14.21 15.84
CA ALA A 93 -17.24 13.62 17.00
C ALA A 93 -18.77 13.48 16.80
N SER A 94 -19.35 14.25 15.88
CA SER A 94 -20.77 14.16 15.52
C SER A 94 -21.08 13.05 14.51
N ASP A 95 -20.05 12.48 13.86
CA ASP A 95 -20.27 11.39 12.90
C ASP A 95 -20.50 10.09 13.65
N THR A 96 -21.74 9.61 13.61
CA THR A 96 -22.14 8.35 14.24
C THR A 96 -21.45 7.16 13.59
N GLU A 97 -21.16 7.21 12.28
CA GLU A 97 -20.46 6.10 11.61
C GLU A 97 -19.01 6.00 12.08
N PHE A 98 -18.33 7.14 12.24
CA PHE A 98 -16.97 7.13 12.78
C PHE A 98 -16.95 6.72 14.25
N ARG A 99 -17.95 7.15 15.04
CA ARG A 99 -18.09 6.70 16.42
C ARG A 99 -18.25 5.19 16.50
N ASP A 100 -19.09 4.61 15.64
CA ASP A 100 -19.32 3.17 15.60
C ASP A 100 -18.02 2.43 15.22
N VAL A 101 -17.27 2.93 14.22
CA VAL A 101 -15.95 2.39 13.85
C VAL A 101 -14.98 2.39 15.04
N VAL A 102 -14.92 3.49 15.81
CA VAL A 102 -14.06 3.57 17.01
C VAL A 102 -14.50 2.59 18.10
N GLY A 103 -15.81 2.40 18.28
CA GLY A 103 -16.36 1.39 19.18
C GLY A 103 -15.94 -0.03 18.78
N GLN A 104 -16.05 -0.38 17.49
CA GLN A 104 -15.63 -1.68 16.98
C GLN A 104 -14.11 -1.88 17.08
N ILE A 105 -13.30 -0.82 16.86
CA ILE A 105 -11.85 -0.85 17.10
C ILE A 105 -11.55 -1.22 18.55
N TRP A 106 -12.30 -0.64 19.51
CA TRP A 106 -12.14 -0.96 20.91
C TRP A 106 -12.51 -2.41 21.21
N GLU A 107 -13.65 -2.89 20.71
CA GLU A 107 -14.05 -4.30 20.85
C GLU A 107 -13.00 -5.26 20.27
N ALA A 108 -12.41 -4.93 19.11
CA ALA A 108 -11.38 -5.75 18.49
C ALA A 108 -10.10 -5.79 19.32
N ALA A 109 -9.75 -4.68 19.98
CA ALA A 109 -8.59 -4.58 20.86
C ALA A 109 -8.71 -5.42 22.15
N GLN A 110 -9.92 -5.82 22.54
CA GLN A 110 -10.15 -6.68 23.69
C GLN A 110 -9.84 -8.16 23.42
N LYS A 111 -9.59 -8.53 22.17
CA LYS A 111 -9.27 -9.92 21.82
C LYS A 111 -7.85 -10.29 22.26
N PRO A 112 -7.64 -11.53 22.75
CA PRO A 112 -6.30 -12.01 23.09
C PRO A 112 -5.31 -11.93 21.92
N ASP A 113 -5.80 -12.17 20.70
CA ASP A 113 -5.02 -12.13 19.46
C ASP A 113 -4.48 -10.73 19.17
N PHE A 114 -5.15 -9.67 19.62
CA PHE A 114 -4.72 -8.29 19.38
C PHE A 114 -3.38 -7.97 20.05
N ALA A 115 -3.14 -8.55 21.22
CA ALA A 115 -1.90 -8.37 21.97
C ALA A 115 -0.78 -9.34 21.54
N THR A 116 -1.15 -10.51 21.01
CA THR A 116 -0.22 -11.63 20.81
C THR A 116 0.17 -11.87 19.34
N SER A 117 -0.55 -11.26 18.40
CA SER A 117 -0.33 -11.43 16.96
C SER A 117 -0.21 -10.09 16.24
N ARG A 118 0.08 -10.12 14.94
CA ARG A 118 -0.03 -8.93 14.09
C ARG A 118 -1.51 -8.70 13.78
N TYR A 119 -2.14 -7.85 14.57
CA TYR A 119 -3.55 -7.50 14.41
C TYR A 119 -3.68 -6.05 13.96
N GLU A 120 -4.19 -5.85 12.75
CA GLU A 120 -4.40 -4.54 12.14
C GLU A 120 -5.88 -4.30 11.92
N LEU A 121 -6.30 -3.05 12.03
CA LEU A 121 -7.67 -2.60 11.88
C LEU A 121 -7.71 -1.54 10.80
N ALA A 122 -8.74 -1.54 9.95
CA ALA A 122 -8.86 -0.55 8.90
C ALA A 122 -10.29 -0.05 8.70
N ALA A 123 -10.38 1.21 8.30
CA ALA A 123 -11.59 1.78 7.71
C ALA A 123 -11.35 1.98 6.21
N ALA A 124 -12.12 1.28 5.37
CA ALA A 124 -12.07 1.43 3.93
C ALA A 124 -13.12 2.46 3.46
N THR A 125 -12.72 3.43 2.64
CA THR A 125 -13.64 4.49 2.17
C THR A 125 -13.51 4.84 0.69
N ALA A 126 -14.64 5.23 0.08
CA ALA A 126 -14.71 5.59 -1.33
C ALA A 126 -14.32 7.05 -1.59
N ARG A 127 -14.64 7.91 -0.62
CA ARG A 127 -14.43 9.35 -0.72
C ARG A 127 -13.64 9.82 0.48
N THR A 128 -12.59 10.56 0.21
CA THR A 128 -11.94 11.39 1.22
C THR A 128 -11.75 12.79 0.68
N THR A 129 -11.74 13.76 1.58
CA THR A 129 -11.26 15.11 1.22
C THR A 129 -9.76 15.11 1.41
N THR A 130 -9.01 15.63 0.43
CA THR A 130 -7.54 15.57 0.38
C THR A 130 -6.86 16.07 1.66
N ARG A 131 -7.44 17.10 2.30
CA ARG A 131 -6.90 17.67 3.55
C ARG A 131 -7.07 16.74 4.76
N ILE A 132 -8.22 16.06 4.85
CA ILE A 132 -8.51 15.13 5.94
C ILE A 132 -7.68 13.86 5.78
N GLU A 133 -7.53 13.36 4.55
CA GLU A 133 -6.66 12.22 4.26
C GLU A 133 -5.22 12.48 4.71
N GLN A 134 -4.61 13.58 4.27
CA GLN A 134 -3.22 13.90 4.63
C GLN A 134 -3.03 14.00 6.14
N THR A 135 -3.93 14.70 6.83
CA THR A 135 -3.87 14.88 8.29
C THR A 135 -3.98 13.55 9.03
N CYS A 136 -4.99 12.74 8.70
CA CYS A 136 -5.21 11.47 9.37
C CYS A 136 -4.04 10.50 9.09
N GLN A 137 -3.58 10.43 7.84
CA GLN A 137 -2.44 9.57 7.50
C GLN A 137 -1.16 9.99 8.23
N GLU A 138 -0.91 11.29 8.40
CA GLU A 138 0.24 11.79 9.15
C GLU A 138 0.18 11.40 10.63
N VAL A 139 -0.99 11.53 11.28
CA VAL A 139 -1.18 11.07 12.67
C VAL A 139 -0.96 9.56 12.80
N LEU A 140 -1.53 8.77 11.88
CA LEU A 140 -1.37 7.31 11.89
C LEU A 140 0.09 6.90 11.62
N HIS A 141 0.80 7.63 10.77
CA HIS A 141 2.24 7.46 10.56
C HIS A 141 3.02 7.70 11.86
N TRP A 142 2.75 8.82 12.55
CA TRP A 142 3.41 9.12 13.84
C TRP A 142 3.12 8.06 14.89
N ALA A 143 1.89 7.55 14.98
CA ALA A 143 1.54 6.50 15.91
C ALA A 143 2.34 5.20 15.66
N ARG A 144 2.71 4.90 14.41
CA ARG A 144 3.53 3.72 14.06
C ARG A 144 5.01 3.89 14.37
N GLU A 145 5.55 5.09 14.17
CA GLU A 145 6.97 5.38 14.34
C GLU A 145 7.37 5.69 15.80
N LEU A 146 6.45 6.27 16.58
CA LEU A 146 6.73 6.65 17.96
C LEU A 146 6.63 5.45 18.92
N PRO A 147 7.47 5.40 19.96
CA PRO A 147 7.66 4.19 20.76
C PRO A 147 6.57 3.93 21.81
N ASP A 148 5.88 4.97 22.27
CA ASP A 148 4.90 4.91 23.36
C ASP A 148 3.88 6.05 23.29
N GLY A 149 2.79 5.91 24.06
CA GLY A 149 1.71 6.89 24.11
C GLY A 149 2.11 8.24 24.68
N ALA A 150 3.01 8.29 25.66
CA ALA A 150 3.45 9.54 26.28
C ALA A 150 4.21 10.44 25.29
N THR A 151 5.11 9.83 24.50
CA THR A 151 5.87 10.51 23.45
C THR A 151 4.94 10.96 22.33
N PHE A 152 4.01 10.09 21.91
CA PHE A 152 3.00 10.42 20.91
C PHE A 152 2.13 11.61 21.33
N ALA A 153 1.57 11.59 22.55
CA ALA A 153 0.76 12.68 23.08
C ALA A 153 1.56 13.98 23.17
N THR A 154 2.81 13.93 23.67
CA THR A 154 3.71 15.10 23.72
C THR A 154 3.91 15.73 22.33
N HIS A 155 4.06 14.91 21.29
CA HIS A 155 4.24 15.39 19.92
C HIS A 155 2.95 15.98 19.36
N ILE A 156 1.80 15.34 19.58
CA ILE A 156 0.49 15.81 19.15
C ILE A 156 0.12 17.12 19.85
N ASP A 157 0.35 17.25 21.15
CA ASP A 157 -0.07 18.42 21.92
C ASP A 157 0.79 19.66 21.64
N ARG A 158 2.03 19.46 21.19
CA ARG A 158 2.99 20.54 20.94
C ARG A 158 2.51 21.48 19.83
N PRO A 159 2.15 22.73 20.17
CA PRO A 159 1.73 23.72 19.17
C PRO A 159 2.85 23.98 18.17
N SER A 160 2.50 24.20 16.89
CA SER A 160 3.41 24.36 15.73
C SER A 160 4.19 23.12 15.29
N PHE A 161 4.18 22.04 16.07
CA PHE A 161 4.74 20.74 15.68
C PHE A 161 3.66 19.85 15.07
N ALA A 162 2.50 19.73 15.73
CA ALA A 162 1.29 19.17 15.14
C ALA A 162 0.34 20.27 14.69
N SER A 163 -0.38 20.03 13.59
CA SER A 163 -1.39 20.96 13.09
C SER A 163 -2.65 20.95 13.99
N ASN A 164 -3.50 21.97 13.85
CA ASN A 164 -4.80 21.99 14.54
C ASN A 164 -5.67 20.80 14.11
N ASP A 165 -5.62 20.43 12.83
CA ASP A 165 -6.41 19.33 12.28
C ASP A 165 -5.93 17.98 12.85
N MET A 166 -4.62 17.78 13.04
CA MET A 166 -4.05 16.57 13.67
C MET A 166 -4.52 16.42 15.12
N ARG A 167 -4.42 17.50 15.90
CA ARG A 167 -4.90 17.53 17.29
C ARG A 167 -6.39 17.28 17.38
N SER A 168 -7.16 17.91 16.49
CA SER A 168 -8.60 17.70 16.42
C SER A 168 -8.95 16.24 16.11
N PHE A 169 -8.21 15.58 15.21
CA PHE A 169 -8.45 14.18 14.89
C PHE A 169 -8.21 13.25 16.09
N VAL A 170 -7.09 13.42 16.79
CA VAL A 170 -6.77 12.63 18.00
C VAL A 170 -7.81 12.86 19.09
N GLU A 171 -8.23 14.11 19.30
CA GLU A 171 -9.24 14.46 20.30
C GLU A 171 -10.63 13.88 19.96
N VAL A 172 -11.01 13.88 18.67
CA VAL A 172 -12.24 13.23 18.21
C VAL A 172 -12.16 11.71 18.45
N PHE A 173 -11.04 11.08 18.12
CA PHE A 173 -10.85 9.65 18.37
C PHE A 173 -10.94 9.31 19.88
N ARG A 174 -10.28 10.11 20.72
CA ARG A 174 -10.34 10.02 22.19
C ARG A 174 -11.76 10.19 22.72
N THR A 175 -12.49 11.17 22.20
CA THR A 175 -13.90 11.41 22.58
C THR A 175 -14.76 10.20 22.23
N ASN A 176 -14.62 9.65 21.02
CA ASN A 176 -15.39 8.49 20.58
C ASN A 176 -15.05 7.22 21.38
N LEU A 177 -13.79 7.04 21.79
CA LEU A 177 -13.39 5.98 22.71
C LEU A 177 -14.09 6.11 24.07
N GLY A 178 -14.12 7.33 24.62
CA GLY A 178 -14.83 7.60 25.86
C GLY A 178 -16.33 7.30 25.77
N LEU A 179 -16.96 7.61 24.63
CA LEU A 179 -18.36 7.27 24.36
C LEU A 179 -18.59 5.75 24.25
N ALA A 180 -17.59 4.99 23.80
CA ALA A 180 -17.61 3.52 23.78
C ALA A 180 -17.29 2.88 25.13
N GLY A 181 -17.03 3.67 26.19
CA GLY A 181 -16.67 3.18 27.52
C GLY A 181 -15.23 2.68 27.62
N ALA A 182 -14.37 3.00 26.64
CA ALA A 182 -12.97 2.64 26.63
C ALA A 182 -12.11 3.62 27.46
N PRO A 183 -10.94 3.17 27.97
CA PRO A 183 -9.93 4.09 28.50
C PRO A 183 -9.50 5.11 27.45
N THR A 184 -9.35 6.36 27.88
CA THR A 184 -8.98 7.51 27.03
C THR A 184 -7.56 8.00 27.30
N ASP A 185 -6.78 7.22 28.04
CA ASP A 185 -5.37 7.49 28.33
C ASP A 185 -4.50 7.47 27.07
N ASP A 186 -3.38 8.19 27.11
CA ASP A 186 -2.47 8.36 25.97
C ASP A 186 -1.95 7.03 25.41
N GLU A 187 -1.72 6.04 26.28
CA GLU A 187 -1.19 4.73 25.90
C GLU A 187 -2.24 3.92 25.13
N THR A 188 -3.49 3.90 25.61
CA THR A 188 -4.61 3.25 24.92
C THR A 188 -4.87 3.90 23.56
N VAL A 189 -4.95 5.23 23.51
CA VAL A 189 -5.19 5.98 22.27
C VAL A 189 -4.07 5.70 21.25
N TRP A 190 -2.81 5.81 21.65
CA TRP A 190 -1.66 5.53 20.79
C TRP A 190 -1.65 4.09 20.28
N ARG A 191 -1.85 3.11 21.17
CA ARG A 191 -1.84 1.68 20.81
C ARG A 191 -2.88 1.35 19.73
N LEU A 192 -4.07 1.94 19.83
CA LEU A 192 -5.14 1.74 18.85
C LEU A 192 -4.83 2.45 17.52
N LEU A 193 -4.42 3.72 17.56
CA LEU A 193 -4.06 4.48 16.36
C LEU A 193 -2.88 3.84 15.61
N ARG A 194 -1.93 3.26 16.34
CA ARG A 194 -0.78 2.53 15.77
C ARG A 194 -1.19 1.32 14.93
N ARG A 195 -2.29 0.66 15.29
CA ARG A 195 -2.84 -0.51 14.59
C ARG A 195 -3.99 -0.16 13.64
N PHE A 196 -4.37 1.11 13.56
CA PHE A 196 -5.47 1.57 12.72
C PHE A 196 -4.97 2.12 11.38
N GLN A 197 -5.73 1.87 10.32
CA GLN A 197 -5.42 2.27 8.95
C GLN A 197 -6.67 2.86 8.27
N ILE A 198 -6.46 3.83 7.38
CA ILE A 198 -7.53 4.35 6.53
C ILE A 198 -7.17 3.99 5.09
N LEU A 199 -8.00 3.16 4.45
CA LEU A 199 -7.75 2.61 3.12
C LEU A 199 -8.72 3.22 2.11
N VAL A 200 -8.21 4.09 1.25
CA VAL A 200 -9.04 4.78 0.25
C VAL A 200 -9.10 3.95 -1.04
N PHE A 201 -10.31 3.69 -1.54
CA PHE A 201 -10.56 2.96 -2.79
C PHE A 201 -11.39 3.81 -3.75
N ASP A 202 -10.95 3.94 -5.00
CA ASP A 202 -11.58 4.83 -5.98
C ASP A 202 -12.66 4.14 -6.85
N PHE A 203 -13.25 3.03 -6.38
CA PHE A 203 -14.20 2.20 -7.13
C PHE A 203 -15.47 2.91 -7.63
N GLU A 204 -15.78 4.11 -7.12
CA GLU A 204 -16.89 4.95 -7.57
C GLU A 204 -16.49 5.96 -8.65
N SER A 205 -15.19 6.13 -8.91
CA SER A 205 -14.67 7.06 -9.91
C SER A 205 -14.79 6.49 -11.32
N ALA A 206 -15.13 7.33 -12.29
CA ALA A 206 -15.05 6.97 -13.69
C ALA A 206 -13.58 6.71 -14.07
N GLY A 207 -13.28 5.52 -14.57
CA GLY A 207 -11.89 5.12 -14.83
C GLY A 207 -11.11 4.78 -13.56
N SER A 208 -11.77 4.24 -12.53
CA SER A 208 -11.15 3.75 -11.28
C SER A 208 -9.85 2.99 -11.54
N ASP A 209 -8.77 3.46 -10.90
CA ASP A 209 -7.47 2.81 -10.92
C ASP A 209 -7.55 1.44 -10.23
N TYR A 210 -8.34 1.30 -9.16
CA TYR A 210 -8.53 0.02 -8.48
C TYR A 210 -9.30 -1.00 -9.33
N GLU A 211 -10.32 -0.60 -10.11
CA GLU A 211 -10.96 -1.51 -11.06
C GLU A 211 -10.00 -1.93 -12.18
N HIS A 212 -9.21 -0.98 -12.69
CA HIS A 212 -8.22 -1.29 -13.71
C HIS A 212 -7.18 -2.29 -13.20
N ARG A 213 -6.61 -2.05 -12.01
CA ARG A 213 -5.67 -2.97 -11.33
C ARG A 213 -6.29 -4.33 -11.08
N ALA A 214 -7.53 -4.39 -10.62
CA ALA A 214 -8.22 -5.65 -10.38
C ALA A 214 -8.33 -6.51 -11.64
N ARG A 215 -8.70 -5.90 -12.78
CA ARG A 215 -8.80 -6.58 -14.07
C ARG A 215 -7.43 -6.99 -14.62
N GLU A 216 -6.41 -6.16 -14.47
CA GLU A 216 -5.05 -6.52 -14.91
C GLU A 216 -4.47 -7.67 -14.08
N ASN A 217 -4.71 -7.66 -12.77
CA ASN A 217 -4.30 -8.75 -11.88
C ASN A 217 -5.02 -10.07 -12.25
N LEU A 218 -6.32 -10.01 -12.53
CA LEU A 218 -7.06 -11.16 -13.06
C LEU A 218 -6.48 -11.63 -14.39
N ARG A 219 -6.19 -10.72 -15.33
CA ARG A 219 -5.57 -11.07 -16.61
C ARG A 219 -4.26 -11.83 -16.43
N GLY A 220 -3.42 -11.41 -15.49
CA GLY A 220 -2.17 -12.09 -15.14
C GLY A 220 -2.34 -13.48 -14.52
N MET A 221 -3.48 -13.73 -13.84
CA MET A 221 -3.79 -15.04 -13.24
C MET A 221 -4.37 -16.06 -14.23
N LEU A 222 -4.85 -15.63 -15.40
CA LEU A 222 -5.54 -16.49 -16.35
C LEU A 222 -4.57 -17.19 -17.32
N ALA A 223 -4.97 -18.34 -17.85
CA ALA A 223 -4.30 -18.93 -19.01
C ALA A 223 -4.28 -17.93 -20.18
N ALA A 224 -3.22 -17.97 -20.98
CA ALA A 224 -2.99 -16.98 -22.05
C ALA A 224 -4.15 -16.88 -23.06
N ASP A 225 -4.83 -18.00 -23.33
CA ASP A 225 -6.00 -18.05 -24.23
C ASP A 225 -7.32 -17.58 -23.56
N GLN A 226 -7.28 -17.27 -22.27
CA GLN A 226 -8.39 -16.74 -21.48
C GLN A 226 -8.11 -15.35 -20.90
N ALA A 227 -6.93 -14.76 -21.18
CA ALA A 227 -6.49 -13.47 -20.66
C ALA A 227 -7.50 -12.32 -20.91
N ASP A 228 -8.26 -12.38 -22.01
CA ASP A 228 -9.27 -11.37 -22.34
C ASP A 228 -10.57 -11.49 -21.55
N ARG A 229 -10.78 -12.62 -20.85
CA ARG A 229 -11.94 -12.85 -19.98
C ARG A 229 -11.86 -12.12 -18.64
N ALA A 230 -10.73 -11.48 -18.33
CA ALA A 230 -10.53 -10.78 -17.07
C ALA A 230 -11.60 -9.70 -16.80
N ASN A 231 -12.07 -9.02 -17.84
CA ASN A 231 -13.14 -8.03 -17.74
C ASN A 231 -14.48 -8.66 -17.30
N ASP A 232 -14.76 -9.88 -17.77
CA ASP A 232 -16.01 -10.60 -17.46
C ASP A 232 -15.96 -11.26 -16.07
N LEU A 233 -14.76 -11.63 -15.60
CA LEU A 233 -14.57 -12.27 -14.30
C LEU A 233 -14.61 -11.30 -13.12
N TRP A 234 -14.27 -10.03 -13.33
CA TRP A 234 -14.32 -9.06 -12.24
C TRP A 234 -15.74 -8.89 -11.65
N PRO A 235 -16.80 -8.68 -12.45
CA PRO A 235 -18.18 -8.71 -11.94
C PRO A 235 -18.55 -10.03 -11.25
N VAL A 236 -18.10 -11.18 -11.78
CA VAL A 236 -18.34 -12.49 -11.18
C VAL A 236 -17.77 -12.58 -9.76
N LEU A 237 -16.57 -12.05 -9.52
CA LEU A 237 -15.99 -12.02 -8.18
C LEU A 237 -16.76 -11.08 -7.23
N ILE A 238 -17.21 -9.93 -7.72
CA ILE A 238 -18.05 -9.01 -6.93
C ILE A 238 -19.36 -9.69 -6.52
N ASP A 239 -20.02 -10.37 -7.47
CA ASP A 239 -21.28 -11.08 -7.22
C ASP A 239 -21.08 -12.26 -6.25
N TYR A 240 -19.97 -12.99 -6.39
CA TYR A 240 -19.59 -14.06 -5.47
C TYR A 240 -19.41 -13.54 -4.05
N VAL A 241 -18.67 -12.43 -3.87
CA VAL A 241 -18.48 -11.80 -2.56
C VAL A 241 -19.80 -11.30 -2.00
N GLY A 242 -20.64 -10.65 -2.80
CA GLY A 242 -21.97 -10.20 -2.37
C GLY A 242 -22.91 -11.35 -1.99
N ALA A 243 -22.78 -12.52 -2.61
CA ALA A 243 -23.49 -13.72 -2.20
C ALA A 243 -22.93 -14.32 -0.91
N SER A 244 -21.60 -14.36 -0.77
CA SER A 244 -20.91 -14.88 0.42
C SER A 244 -21.20 -14.03 1.67
N ALA A 245 -21.18 -12.70 1.53
CA ALA A 245 -21.50 -11.77 2.61
C ALA A 245 -22.91 -11.99 3.19
N ARG A 246 -23.91 -12.24 2.33
CA ARG A 246 -25.28 -12.57 2.77
C ARG A 246 -25.37 -13.87 3.58
N ALA A 247 -24.38 -14.75 3.44
CA ALA A 247 -24.29 -16.03 4.16
C ALA A 247 -23.26 -16.01 5.31
N ALA A 248 -22.69 -14.84 5.64
CA ALA A 248 -21.56 -14.71 6.58
C ALA A 248 -20.36 -15.63 6.23
N GLY A 249 -20.15 -15.82 4.92
CA GLY A 249 -19.27 -16.84 4.38
C GLY A 249 -17.78 -16.49 4.50
N THR A 250 -16.99 -17.51 4.77
CA THR A 250 -15.53 -17.49 4.67
C THR A 250 -15.11 -18.19 3.38
N THR A 251 -14.12 -17.64 2.69
CA THR A 251 -13.57 -18.23 1.49
C THR A 251 -12.06 -18.39 1.57
N ASP A 252 -11.57 -19.44 0.93
CA ASP A 252 -10.16 -19.74 0.77
C ASP A 252 -9.84 -19.92 -0.72
N ARG A 253 -8.55 -20.05 -1.02
CA ARG A 253 -8.08 -20.17 -2.41
C ARG A 253 -8.68 -21.40 -3.12
N PRO A 254 -8.67 -22.62 -2.53
CA PRO A 254 -9.31 -23.78 -3.14
C PRO A 254 -10.78 -23.57 -3.49
N ALA A 255 -11.57 -22.94 -2.60
CA ALA A 255 -12.99 -22.70 -2.83
C ALA A 255 -13.24 -21.81 -4.05
N ILE A 256 -12.55 -20.66 -4.16
CA ILE A 256 -12.74 -19.75 -5.29
C ILE A 256 -12.17 -20.33 -6.57
N ALA A 257 -10.99 -20.96 -6.52
CA ALA A 257 -10.39 -21.58 -7.71
C ALA A 257 -11.32 -22.65 -8.30
N THR A 258 -11.90 -23.50 -7.43
CA THR A 258 -12.87 -24.53 -7.83
C THR A 258 -14.13 -23.91 -8.42
N LEU A 259 -14.67 -22.83 -7.82
CA LEU A 259 -15.83 -22.12 -8.34
C LEU A 259 -15.57 -21.54 -9.73
N LEU A 260 -14.44 -20.85 -9.91
CA LEU A 260 -14.06 -20.23 -11.18
C LEU A 260 -13.88 -21.31 -12.27
N GLU A 261 -13.25 -22.43 -11.94
CA GLU A 261 -13.07 -23.55 -12.87
C GLU A 261 -14.41 -24.21 -13.23
N GLN A 262 -15.21 -24.62 -12.25
CA GLN A 262 -16.42 -25.41 -12.48
C GLN A 262 -17.57 -24.60 -13.07
N GLN A 263 -17.77 -23.36 -12.63
CA GLN A 263 -18.94 -22.56 -13.03
C GLN A 263 -18.62 -21.63 -14.20
N HIS A 264 -17.37 -21.21 -14.33
CA HIS A 264 -16.97 -20.23 -15.35
C HIS A 264 -15.93 -20.79 -16.32
N GLY A 265 -15.52 -22.06 -16.21
CA GLY A 265 -14.55 -22.67 -17.12
C GLY A 265 -13.20 -21.94 -17.13
N VAL A 266 -12.84 -21.30 -16.03
CA VAL A 266 -11.61 -20.52 -15.90
C VAL A 266 -10.45 -21.45 -15.57
N ARG A 267 -9.35 -21.28 -16.29
CA ARG A 267 -8.08 -21.93 -15.98
C ARG A 267 -7.11 -20.90 -15.46
N LEU A 268 -6.79 -21.02 -14.17
CA LEU A 268 -5.73 -20.24 -13.56
C LEU A 268 -4.38 -20.76 -14.05
N THR A 269 -3.46 -19.85 -14.36
CA THR A 269 -2.10 -20.21 -14.78
C THR A 269 -1.34 -20.90 -13.62
N PRO A 270 -0.44 -21.85 -13.89
CA PRO A 270 0.42 -22.45 -12.85
C PRO A 270 1.22 -21.42 -12.05
N HIS A 271 1.48 -20.24 -12.63
CA HIS A 271 2.21 -19.13 -12.02
C HIS A 271 1.31 -18.13 -11.31
N ALA A 272 0.00 -18.36 -11.24
CA ALA A 272 -0.92 -17.47 -10.55
C ALA A 272 -0.50 -17.35 -9.07
N TYR A 273 0.04 -18.42 -8.47
CA TYR A 273 0.54 -18.39 -7.11
C TYR A 273 1.98 -17.88 -7.03
N LEU A 274 2.12 -16.58 -6.80
CA LEU A 274 3.37 -15.83 -6.85
C LEU A 274 4.20 -15.93 -5.57
N ARG A 275 3.65 -16.46 -4.48
CA ARG A 275 4.33 -16.50 -3.18
C ARG A 275 5.78 -16.99 -3.25
N PRO A 276 6.11 -18.11 -3.92
CA PRO A 276 7.52 -18.55 -3.98
C PRO A 276 8.44 -17.57 -4.72
N VAL A 277 7.89 -16.79 -5.67
CA VAL A 277 8.62 -15.74 -6.36
C VAL A 277 8.87 -14.56 -5.42
N TYR A 278 7.84 -14.11 -4.67
CA TYR A 278 7.97 -13.07 -3.66
C TYR A 278 8.99 -13.44 -2.58
N GLU A 279 8.96 -14.66 -2.05
CA GLU A 279 9.90 -15.12 -1.03
C GLU A 279 11.35 -15.07 -1.53
N ARG A 280 11.61 -15.52 -2.77
CA ARG A 280 12.95 -15.45 -3.38
C ARG A 280 13.41 -14.02 -3.65
N LEU A 281 12.51 -13.15 -4.12
CA LEU A 281 12.82 -11.74 -4.36
C LEU A 281 13.11 -11.00 -3.04
N ALA A 282 12.31 -11.24 -2.00
CA ALA A 282 12.52 -10.67 -0.68
C ALA A 282 13.85 -11.13 -0.07
N GLU A 283 14.15 -12.44 -0.14
CA GLU A 283 15.43 -12.98 0.31
C GLU A 283 16.61 -12.37 -0.46
N ALA A 284 16.52 -12.27 -1.78
CA ALA A 284 17.57 -11.65 -2.60
C ALA A 284 17.78 -10.17 -2.24
N THR A 285 16.68 -9.44 -1.98
CA THR A 285 16.72 -8.04 -1.52
C THR A 285 17.39 -7.92 -0.17
N GLU A 286 16.99 -8.71 0.82
CA GLU A 286 17.59 -8.68 2.18
C GLU A 286 19.08 -8.94 2.14
N GLN A 287 19.49 -10.00 1.46
CA GLN A 287 20.90 -10.32 1.33
C GLN A 287 21.69 -9.20 0.59
N ALA A 288 21.07 -8.51 -0.39
CA ALA A 288 21.70 -7.38 -1.07
C ALA A 288 21.84 -6.15 -0.15
N LEU A 289 20.88 -5.93 0.75
CA LEU A 289 20.90 -4.87 1.76
C LEU A 289 21.87 -5.20 2.90
N ASP A 290 21.96 -6.44 3.37
CA ASP A 290 22.85 -6.85 4.45
C ASP A 290 24.33 -6.62 4.14
N GLU A 291 24.73 -6.79 2.88
CA GLU A 291 26.07 -6.47 2.41
C GLU A 291 26.40 -4.97 2.35
N ILE A 292 25.43 -4.08 2.59
CA ILE A 292 25.68 -2.65 2.69
C ILE A 292 26.14 -2.37 4.12
N ASP A 293 27.45 -2.10 4.24
CA ASP A 293 28.05 -1.65 5.49
C ASP A 293 27.59 -0.22 5.81
N GLU A 294 26.96 -0.08 6.97
CA GLU A 294 26.51 1.20 7.51
C GLU A 294 27.52 1.79 8.51
N THR A 295 28.56 1.03 8.84
CA THR A 295 29.61 1.42 9.77
C THR A 295 30.82 1.98 9.02
N VAL A 296 31.50 2.93 9.66
CA VAL A 296 32.81 3.42 9.21
C VAL A 296 33.75 3.23 10.39
N GLY A 297 34.70 2.30 10.27
CA GLY A 297 35.60 1.95 11.38
C GLY A 297 34.87 1.38 12.60
N GLY A 298 33.76 0.66 12.42
CA GLY A 298 32.96 0.07 13.51
C GLY A 298 31.94 1.02 14.15
N VAL A 299 31.89 2.29 13.73
CA VAL A 299 30.92 3.27 14.25
C VAL A 299 29.82 3.52 13.22
N ARG A 300 28.55 3.42 13.65
CA ARG A 300 27.38 3.78 12.83
C ARG A 300 27.20 5.30 12.84
N LEU A 301 27.31 5.94 11.68
CA LEU A 301 27.09 7.38 11.54
C LEU A 301 25.59 7.65 11.37
N ALA A 302 24.98 8.39 12.30
CA ALA A 302 23.60 8.84 12.18
C ALA A 302 23.47 9.84 11.02
N ARG A 303 22.74 9.47 9.97
CA ARG A 303 22.54 10.26 8.73
C ARG A 303 21.09 10.76 8.59
N ASN A 304 20.41 10.97 9.71
CA ASN A 304 18.96 11.19 9.79
C ASN A 304 18.48 12.29 8.84
N THR A 305 19.15 13.44 8.80
CA THR A 305 18.80 14.56 7.92
C THR A 305 18.84 14.23 6.42
N LEU A 306 19.77 13.37 5.99
CA LEU A 306 19.85 12.93 4.58
C LEU A 306 18.80 11.87 4.26
N ILE A 307 18.46 11.02 5.25
CA ILE A 307 17.44 9.98 5.11
C ILE A 307 16.06 10.65 5.02
N ASP A 308 15.75 11.56 5.94
CA ASP A 308 14.49 12.30 5.97
C ASP A 308 14.31 13.13 4.70
N GLY A 309 15.34 13.87 4.27
CA GLY A 309 15.27 14.63 3.03
C GLY A 309 15.10 13.75 1.78
N ALA A 310 15.66 12.54 1.76
CA ALA A 310 15.45 11.61 0.65
C ALA A 310 14.05 10.96 0.70
N TYR A 311 13.51 10.75 1.90
CA TYR A 311 12.15 10.26 2.10
C TYR A 311 11.11 11.29 1.64
N ASP A 312 11.29 12.58 1.94
CA ASP A 312 10.39 13.63 1.45
C ASP A 312 10.37 13.71 -0.09
N VAL A 313 11.54 13.56 -0.72
CA VAL A 313 11.69 13.63 -2.18
C VAL A 313 11.08 12.41 -2.87
N ILE A 314 11.16 11.22 -2.28
CA ILE A 314 10.58 10.00 -2.89
C ILE A 314 9.05 10.00 -2.85
N HIS A 315 8.45 10.70 -1.88
CA HIS A 315 7.00 10.90 -1.80
C HIS A 315 6.49 11.90 -2.84
N GLN A 316 7.31 12.88 -3.23
CA GLN A 316 6.93 13.90 -4.21
C GLN A 316 7.21 13.48 -5.66
N HIS A 317 8.09 12.51 -5.88
CA HIS A 317 8.59 12.15 -7.20
C HIS A 317 8.69 10.64 -7.42
N PRO A 318 8.25 10.12 -8.58
CA PRO A 318 8.30 8.69 -8.89
C PRO A 318 9.73 8.17 -9.06
N THR A 319 10.73 9.04 -9.18
CA THR A 319 12.13 8.66 -9.35
C THR A 319 13.04 9.64 -8.61
N VAL A 320 13.96 9.09 -7.83
CA VAL A 320 14.94 9.85 -7.05
C VAL A 320 16.34 9.37 -7.40
N LEU A 321 17.25 10.31 -7.65
CA LEU A 321 18.66 10.02 -7.92
C LEU A 321 19.53 10.54 -6.77
N ILE A 322 20.14 9.64 -6.00
CA ILE A 322 21.07 10.00 -4.93
C ILE A 322 22.49 10.11 -5.50
N GLN A 323 23.01 11.33 -5.58
CA GLN A 323 24.37 11.61 -6.06
C GLN A 323 25.32 12.01 -4.94
N GLY A 324 26.61 11.74 -5.12
CA GLY A 324 27.65 12.07 -4.15
C GLY A 324 28.97 11.36 -4.43
N ARG A 325 30.07 11.86 -3.86
CA ARG A 325 31.41 11.29 -4.05
C ARG A 325 31.48 9.81 -3.62
N PRO A 326 32.44 9.01 -4.12
CA PRO A 326 32.68 7.67 -3.60
C PRO A 326 32.89 7.71 -2.07
N GLY A 327 32.36 6.70 -1.35
CA GLY A 327 32.54 6.58 0.11
C GLY A 327 31.67 7.46 1.01
N VAL A 328 30.86 8.38 0.48
CA VAL A 328 30.04 9.31 1.32
C VAL A 328 28.81 8.65 1.99
N GLY A 329 28.61 7.34 1.83
CA GLY A 329 27.49 6.62 2.46
C GLY A 329 26.18 6.60 1.67
N LYS A 330 26.20 6.81 0.35
CA LYS A 330 25.00 6.73 -0.51
C LYS A 330 24.23 5.41 -0.36
N SER A 331 24.95 4.29 -0.34
CA SER A 331 24.36 2.96 -0.21
C SER A 331 23.70 2.77 1.16
N ALA A 332 24.28 3.33 2.23
CA ALA A 332 23.66 3.32 3.56
C ALA A 332 22.34 4.12 3.57
N VAL A 333 22.30 5.29 2.93
CA VAL A 333 21.05 6.05 2.77
C VAL A 333 20.01 5.25 1.98
N MET A 334 20.40 4.60 0.87
CA MET A 334 19.51 3.72 0.11
C MET A 334 18.99 2.54 0.94
N LYS A 335 19.83 1.91 1.77
CA LYS A 335 19.42 0.81 2.66
C LYS A 335 18.39 1.27 3.68
N HIS A 336 18.64 2.39 4.34
CA HIS A 336 17.69 2.98 5.28
C HIS A 336 16.35 3.32 4.63
N LEU A 337 16.37 3.90 3.41
CA LEU A 337 15.14 4.15 2.66
C LEU A 337 14.42 2.85 2.29
N ALA A 338 15.14 1.84 1.82
CA ALA A 338 14.57 0.53 1.48
C ALA A 338 13.88 -0.11 2.69
N VAL A 339 14.54 -0.11 3.86
CA VAL A 339 13.97 -0.65 5.10
C VAL A 339 12.72 0.14 5.53
N ARG A 340 12.75 1.48 5.44
CA ARG A 340 11.60 2.33 5.78
C ARG A 340 10.41 2.11 4.85
N LEU A 341 10.66 1.97 3.55
CA LEU A 341 9.64 1.75 2.52
C LEU A 341 9.16 0.29 2.43
N GLN A 342 9.85 -0.66 3.08
CA GLN A 342 9.44 -2.06 3.09
C GLN A 342 8.08 -2.27 3.75
N ALA A 343 7.68 -1.35 4.63
CA ALA A 343 6.34 -1.30 5.21
C ALA A 343 5.27 -0.84 4.20
N GLU A 344 5.64 -0.26 3.06
CA GLU A 344 4.72 0.32 2.08
C GLU A 344 4.57 -0.56 0.82
N GLY A 345 5.41 -1.60 0.67
CA GLY A 345 5.29 -2.59 -0.41
C GLY A 345 6.56 -3.40 -0.65
N CYS A 346 6.53 -4.21 -1.72
CA CYS A 346 7.66 -5.04 -2.11
C CYS A 346 8.85 -4.19 -2.59
N ILE A 347 10.03 -4.43 -1.99
CA ILE A 347 11.28 -3.75 -2.37
C ILE A 347 12.16 -4.68 -3.21
N LEU A 348 12.62 -4.17 -4.35
CA LEU A 348 13.64 -4.81 -5.18
C LEU A 348 14.98 -4.07 -5.06
N ALA A 349 16.01 -4.75 -4.54
CA ALA A 349 17.36 -4.21 -4.47
C ALA A 349 18.26 -4.79 -5.58
N LEU A 350 18.60 -3.96 -6.58
CA LEU A 350 19.47 -4.36 -7.69
C LEU A 350 20.91 -3.87 -7.43
N ARG A 351 21.82 -4.80 -7.10
CA ARG A 351 23.24 -4.52 -6.82
C ARG A 351 24.17 -5.18 -7.85
N ARG A 352 25.23 -4.46 -8.25
CA ARG A 352 26.31 -5.03 -9.07
C ARG A 352 26.92 -6.25 -8.37
N GLY A 353 26.99 -7.38 -9.07
CA GLY A 353 27.47 -8.66 -8.53
C GLY A 353 26.35 -9.59 -8.04
N ARG A 354 25.13 -9.08 -7.82
CA ARG A 354 23.93 -9.88 -7.49
C ARG A 354 22.89 -9.92 -8.62
N ILE A 355 23.04 -9.05 -9.62
CA ILE A 355 22.24 -9.14 -10.85
C ILE A 355 22.66 -10.43 -11.59
N ILE A 356 21.68 -11.33 -11.76
CA ILE A 356 21.86 -12.61 -12.43
C ILE A 356 22.31 -12.36 -13.88
N PRO A 357 23.49 -12.85 -14.30
CA PRO A 357 23.94 -12.71 -15.68
C PRO A 357 23.09 -13.58 -16.62
N GLY A 358 22.99 -13.18 -17.89
CA GLY A 358 22.17 -13.88 -18.89
C GLY A 358 20.79 -13.26 -19.14
N GLY A 359 20.50 -12.12 -18.52
CA GLY A 359 19.30 -11.33 -18.79
C GLY A 359 18.03 -11.92 -18.16
N TRP A 360 16.87 -11.48 -18.65
CA TRP A 360 15.58 -11.79 -18.05
C TRP A 360 15.27 -13.29 -17.97
N ALA A 361 15.53 -14.05 -19.03
CA ALA A 361 15.17 -15.47 -19.07
C ALA A 361 15.84 -16.29 -17.94
N VAL A 362 17.12 -16.00 -17.66
CA VAL A 362 17.84 -16.66 -16.56
C VAL A 362 17.30 -16.21 -15.21
N MET A 363 17.09 -14.89 -15.04
CA MET A 363 16.51 -14.34 -13.81
C MET A 363 15.13 -14.94 -13.52
N ALA A 364 14.24 -15.00 -14.52
CA ALA A 364 12.90 -15.56 -14.42
C ALA A 364 12.95 -17.02 -13.96
N HIS A 365 13.78 -17.85 -14.58
CA HIS A 365 14.00 -19.22 -14.15
C HIS A 365 14.51 -19.32 -12.70
N THR A 366 15.49 -18.50 -12.31
CA THR A 366 16.06 -18.51 -10.95
C THR A 366 15.05 -18.13 -9.88
N ILE A 367 14.18 -17.16 -10.13
CA ILE A 367 13.14 -16.74 -9.18
C ILE A 367 11.88 -17.63 -9.26
N GLY A 368 11.85 -18.60 -10.18
CA GLY A 368 10.71 -19.50 -10.40
C GLY A 368 9.51 -18.83 -11.08
N TRP A 369 9.77 -17.77 -11.85
CA TRP A 369 8.79 -17.03 -12.64
C TRP A 369 8.82 -17.50 -14.09
N ALA A 370 7.66 -17.79 -14.68
CA ALA A 370 7.58 -18.17 -16.09
C ALA A 370 6.84 -17.16 -16.97
N GLY A 371 6.36 -16.06 -16.40
CA GLY A 371 5.76 -14.97 -17.16
C GLY A 371 6.79 -14.02 -17.77
N SER A 372 6.30 -12.99 -18.46
CA SER A 372 7.12 -11.92 -18.98
C SER A 372 7.63 -10.98 -17.87
N GLN A 373 8.62 -10.14 -18.19
CA GLN A 373 9.11 -9.11 -17.27
C GLN A 373 8.02 -8.09 -16.91
N ALA A 374 7.22 -7.71 -17.90
CA ALA A 374 6.13 -6.74 -17.71
C ALA A 374 5.06 -7.28 -16.76
N GLU A 375 4.66 -8.54 -16.94
CA GLU A 375 3.72 -9.21 -16.04
C GLU A 375 4.22 -9.22 -14.59
N LEU A 376 5.50 -9.56 -14.35
CA LEU A 376 6.03 -9.54 -12.99
C LEU A 376 5.95 -8.13 -12.38
N PHE A 377 6.35 -7.08 -13.09
CA PHE A 377 6.31 -5.72 -12.54
C PHE A 377 4.88 -5.21 -12.32
N ASN A 378 3.92 -5.60 -13.15
CA ASN A 378 2.50 -5.28 -12.93
C ASN A 378 2.00 -5.94 -11.64
N GLU A 379 2.35 -7.21 -11.40
CA GLU A 379 2.00 -7.94 -10.19
C GLU A 379 2.65 -7.31 -8.94
N LEU A 380 3.95 -7.01 -8.99
CA LEU A 380 4.65 -6.34 -7.88
C LEU A 380 4.08 -4.94 -7.59
N GLY A 381 3.59 -4.24 -8.61
CA GLY A 381 2.96 -2.92 -8.47
C GLY A 381 1.54 -2.95 -7.90
N ALA A 382 0.84 -4.07 -7.99
CA ALA A 382 -0.54 -4.21 -7.51
C ALA A 382 -0.62 -4.20 -5.97
N GLY A 383 0.42 -4.67 -5.27
CA GLY A 383 0.49 -4.73 -3.80
C GLY A 383 1.12 -3.51 -3.12
N ALA A 384 1.75 -2.58 -3.86
CA ALA A 384 2.44 -1.42 -3.29
C ALA A 384 1.54 -0.19 -3.20
N GLU A 385 1.53 0.49 -2.05
CA GLU A 385 0.94 1.82 -1.92
C GLU A 385 1.86 2.84 -2.60
N ARG A 386 1.41 3.41 -3.72
CA ARG A 386 1.76 4.78 -4.09
C ARG A 386 0.50 5.50 -4.52
N SER A 387 -0.02 6.33 -3.61
CA SER A 387 -0.88 7.44 -3.95
C SER A 387 -0.05 8.47 -4.73
N CYS A 388 0.04 8.27 -6.04
CA CYS A 388 0.41 9.35 -6.93
C CYS A 388 -0.56 9.33 -8.09
N SER A 389 -1.50 10.27 -8.06
CA SER A 389 -2.49 10.52 -9.10
C SER A 389 -1.82 10.71 -10.47
N SER A 390 -2.22 9.84 -11.41
CA SER A 390 -2.21 9.98 -12.87
C SER A 390 -1.08 10.79 -13.54
N THR A 391 -0.34 10.17 -14.46
CA THR A 391 -0.44 10.51 -15.91
C THR A 391 0.16 9.37 -16.74
N THR A 392 -0.63 8.83 -17.66
CA THR A 392 -0.26 7.89 -18.72
C THR A 392 0.89 8.44 -19.58
N SER A 393 1.98 7.68 -19.76
CA SER A 393 2.84 7.83 -20.95
C SER A 393 3.67 6.57 -21.24
N THR A 394 3.14 5.80 -22.18
CA THR A 394 3.78 5.08 -23.29
C THR A 394 5.31 4.92 -23.29
N ARG A 395 5.74 3.64 -23.40
CA ARG A 395 7.01 3.12 -23.96
C ARG A 395 8.30 3.88 -23.59
N SER A 396 9.09 3.27 -22.72
CA SER A 396 10.54 3.52 -22.66
C SER A 396 11.32 2.22 -22.76
N THR A 397 11.83 2.00 -23.97
CA THR A 397 12.79 0.96 -24.34
C THR A 397 14.07 1.09 -23.52
N ILE A 398 14.45 0.04 -22.79
CA ILE A 398 15.77 -0.06 -22.16
C ILE A 398 16.78 -0.40 -23.26
N ARG A 399 17.53 0.61 -23.73
CA ARG A 399 18.76 0.38 -24.51
C ARG A 399 19.90 0.08 -23.52
N ALA A 400 20.30 -1.18 -23.47
CA ALA A 400 21.58 -1.60 -22.92
C ALA A 400 22.67 -1.34 -23.98
N ASN A 401 23.56 -0.38 -23.75
CA ASN A 401 24.81 -0.30 -24.50
C ASN A 401 25.96 -0.81 -23.62
N GLY A 402 26.54 -1.91 -24.07
CA GLY A 402 27.68 -2.57 -23.47
C GLY A 402 28.99 -1.77 -23.62
N LEU A 403 29.93 -2.16 -22.78
CA LEU A 403 31.31 -1.71 -22.71
C LEU A 403 32.02 -1.76 -24.07
N GLN A 404 32.75 -0.68 -24.40
CA GLN A 404 34.07 -0.79 -25.02
C GLN A 404 34.98 0.35 -24.49
N SER A 405 36.19 -0.01 -24.10
CA SER A 405 37.35 0.86 -23.84
C SER A 405 38.59 0.12 -24.39
N PRO A 406 39.75 0.75 -24.57
CA PRO A 406 40.05 2.00 -25.27
C PRO A 406 41.00 1.72 -26.46
N ILE A 407 40.88 2.43 -27.58
CA ILE A 407 41.93 2.45 -28.61
C ILE A 407 42.31 3.89 -28.92
N CYS A 408 43.60 4.15 -28.76
CA CYS A 408 44.31 5.39 -29.02
C CYS A 408 44.35 5.67 -30.54
N CYS A 409 43.95 6.88 -30.99
CA CYS A 409 44.57 7.58 -32.14
C CYS A 409 44.01 9.01 -32.34
N ARG A 410 44.92 10.00 -32.22
CA ARG A 410 45.08 11.27 -32.96
C ARG A 410 43.86 12.13 -33.38
N LYS A 411 43.85 13.39 -32.90
CA LYS A 411 43.30 14.61 -33.56
C LYS A 411 44.01 14.87 -34.91
N PRO A 412 43.45 15.60 -35.91
CA PRO A 412 42.97 16.99 -35.78
C PRO A 412 41.78 17.36 -36.76
N PRO A 413 41.55 18.62 -37.21
CA PRO A 413 40.51 19.53 -36.70
C PRO A 413 39.49 20.02 -37.75
N GLY A 414 38.40 20.67 -37.31
CA GLY A 414 37.75 21.70 -38.16
C GLY A 414 36.23 21.86 -38.07
N VAL A 415 35.83 23.09 -37.71
CA VAL A 415 34.67 23.87 -38.22
C VAL A 415 33.29 23.71 -37.56
N ARG A 416 33.05 24.67 -36.63
CA ARG A 416 31.93 25.61 -36.41
C ARG A 416 30.45 25.28 -36.69
N ALA A 417 29.66 25.80 -35.73
CA ALA A 417 28.30 26.41 -35.78
C ALA A 417 27.20 25.49 -35.22
N GLY A 418 26.28 25.90 -34.35
CA GLY A 418 25.89 27.16 -33.73
C GLY A 418 24.48 26.97 -33.14
N THR A 419 24.15 27.67 -32.04
CA THR A 419 22.79 27.96 -31.48
C THR A 419 21.92 26.75 -31.10
N SER A 420 21.64 26.45 -29.82
CA SER A 420 20.83 27.16 -28.80
C SER A 420 19.54 26.39 -28.50
N SER A 421 19.48 25.69 -27.36
CA SER A 421 18.23 25.35 -26.68
C SER A 421 18.48 25.32 -25.17
N GLN A 422 17.58 25.97 -24.42
CA GLN A 422 17.62 26.14 -22.97
C GLN A 422 17.47 24.79 -22.23
N PRO A 423 18.10 24.59 -21.06
CA PRO A 423 17.93 23.37 -20.28
C PRO A 423 16.72 23.45 -19.33
N ALA A 424 16.00 22.34 -19.23
CA ALA A 424 15.04 22.04 -18.17
C ALA A 424 15.76 22.02 -16.81
N ALA A 425 15.14 22.65 -15.80
CA ALA A 425 15.72 22.81 -14.48
C ALA A 425 15.81 21.47 -13.73
N SER A 426 16.99 20.86 -13.73
CA SER A 426 17.38 19.84 -12.75
C SER A 426 17.91 20.55 -11.50
N LYS A 427 17.21 20.43 -10.38
CA LYS A 427 17.64 21.01 -9.11
C LYS A 427 18.75 20.12 -8.52
N VAL A 428 20.00 20.43 -8.84
CA VAL A 428 21.18 19.78 -8.27
C VAL A 428 21.40 20.32 -6.84
N MET A 429 21.27 19.47 -5.82
CA MET A 429 21.75 19.80 -4.48
C MET A 429 23.30 19.73 -4.47
N THR A 430 23.97 20.88 -4.59
CA THR A 430 25.39 21.00 -4.23
C THR A 430 25.53 21.58 -2.83
N GLY A 431 25.59 20.72 -1.81
CA GLY A 431 26.04 21.10 -0.48
C GLY A 431 27.56 21.04 -0.40
N LYS A 432 28.24 22.21 -0.37
CA LYS A 432 29.65 22.31 0.05
C LYS A 432 29.70 22.28 1.57
N SER A 433 30.17 21.19 2.16
CA SER A 433 30.71 21.20 3.52
C SER A 433 32.15 20.69 3.50
N ASN A 434 33.07 21.55 3.96
CA ASN A 434 34.48 21.23 4.16
C ASN A 434 34.59 20.23 5.32
N PHE A 435 35.26 19.11 5.09
CA PHE A 435 35.68 18.19 6.15
C PHE A 435 37.11 18.51 6.57
N PRO A 436 37.42 18.65 7.88
CA PRO A 436 38.77 18.47 8.37
C PRO A 436 39.07 16.96 8.43
N ARG A 437 40.30 16.59 8.06
CA ARG A 437 40.82 15.23 8.19
C ARG A 437 41.03 14.88 9.66
N ALA A 438 40.60 13.68 10.05
CA ALA A 438 41.26 12.85 11.04
C ALA A 438 41.35 11.44 10.43
#